data_AF-A0A7X7G6R7-F1
#
_entry.id   AF-A0A7X7G6R7-F1
#
_cell.length_a   1.000
_cell.length_b   1.000
_cell.length_c   1.000
_cell.angle_alpha   90.00
_cell.angle_beta   90.00
_cell.angle_gamma   90.00
#
_symmetry.space_group_name_H-M   'P 1'
#
loop_
_entity.id
_entity.type
_entity.pdbx_description
1 polymer ?
#
loop_
_entity_poly.entity_id
_entity_poly.type
_entity_poly.pdbx_seq_one_letter_code
_entity_poly.pdbx_strand_id
1 'polypeptide(L)'
;MPARRRRAALVLALVAGLAASSGVAVADEVTDDDVARARAAVRAQASAVAAIELELARQSAALDEAWVEVAAAAEDYTEALVASEEAAASAAAARRRAAQASADVEEARAELGAIALRAYRSGGALDGVAALLSAEGYEDYVARSADLHRMGARADRAVQRVEAAEVVARTLSGLAAEAAEQAERAAAEAAAALERAEEAQAAAEAEVERIAAEREGLVAELARLRRTSVALERERQAQLEAERRARADAAARGGHPSSGGSPSGGSPSGGTNGGSTGGSGSGSGSGGGSGGPTAPPSTPTTPPTTPPAGDPYGLGTGSQRGTAAQGQAAVAWAVAQVGKAYVYGASGPDAFDCSGLTMRAWQAAGLSINRTSRDQYRQVLKITYDSMRPGDLIFWGSDPKNPGSVYHVAMYVGDGKMVEASRPGVPVRVTSIRWASTMPYAGRP
;
A
#
# COMPACT_ATOMS: atom_id res chain seq x y z
N MET A 1 -45.26 -87.10 11.95
CA MET A 1 -45.15 -87.51 10.53
C MET A 1 -43.69 -87.43 10.11
N PRO A 2 -42.99 -88.58 10.03
CA PRO A 2 -41.63 -88.69 9.48
C PRO A 2 -41.68 -89.29 8.05
N ALA A 3 -40.49 -89.51 7.46
CA ALA A 3 -40.21 -90.29 6.24
C ALA A 3 -40.39 -89.52 4.91
N ARG A 4 -39.58 -89.67 3.85
CA ARG A 4 -38.55 -90.64 3.45
C ARG A 4 -37.89 -90.04 2.18
N ARG A 5 -36.55 -90.03 2.08
CA ARG A 5 -35.72 -90.96 1.29
C ARG A 5 -35.87 -90.93 -0.26
N ARG A 6 -34.73 -90.60 -0.87
CA ARG A 6 -33.97 -91.38 -1.88
C ARG A 6 -34.34 -91.31 -3.37
N ARG A 7 -33.32 -90.86 -4.13
CA ARG A 7 -32.63 -91.51 -5.28
C ARG A 7 -33.42 -91.82 -6.55
N ALA A 8 -32.98 -91.25 -7.68
CA ALA A 8 -32.61 -91.92 -8.94
C ALA A 8 -32.28 -90.81 -9.97
N ALA A 9 -31.02 -90.65 -10.37
CA ALA A 9 -30.40 -91.28 -11.54
C ALA A 9 -30.88 -90.69 -12.88
N LEU A 10 -30.05 -89.84 -13.49
CA LEU A 10 -29.81 -89.93 -14.92
C LEU A 10 -28.32 -89.75 -15.17
N VAL A 11 -27.71 -90.87 -15.54
CA VAL A 11 -26.36 -91.01 -16.08
C VAL A 11 -26.50 -90.96 -17.61
N LEU A 12 -25.81 -90.03 -18.25
CA LEU A 12 -25.31 -90.18 -19.63
C LEU A 12 -24.06 -89.29 -19.70
N ALA A 13 -22.89 -89.82 -19.33
CA ALA A 13 -21.95 -90.48 -20.23
C ALA A 13 -21.48 -89.56 -21.37
N LEU A 14 -20.46 -88.75 -21.08
CA LEU A 14 -19.43 -88.43 -22.07
C LEU A 14 -18.07 -88.30 -21.36
N VAL A 15 -17.41 -89.45 -21.19
CA VAL A 15 -15.96 -89.51 -20.91
C VAL A 15 -15.32 -90.16 -22.12
N ALA A 16 -14.53 -89.40 -22.86
CA ALA A 16 -13.35 -89.89 -23.56
C ALA A 16 -12.52 -88.71 -24.07
N GLY A 17 -11.27 -88.58 -23.59
CA GLY A 17 -10.21 -87.88 -24.30
C GLY A 17 -9.40 -86.89 -23.45
N LEU A 18 -8.29 -87.39 -22.88
CA LEU A 18 -6.92 -86.81 -22.89
C LEU A 18 -6.79 -85.27 -22.90
N ALA A 19 -5.96 -84.60 -22.13
CA ALA A 19 -4.77 -84.98 -21.36
C ALA A 19 -4.39 -83.74 -20.51
N ALA A 20 -3.52 -83.94 -19.53
CA ALA A 20 -3.06 -82.93 -18.60
C ALA A 20 -2.54 -81.64 -19.26
N SER A 21 -2.99 -80.51 -18.74
CA SER A 21 -2.12 -79.37 -18.47
C SER A 21 -2.54 -78.74 -17.14
N SER A 22 -2.10 -79.35 -16.05
CA SER A 22 -1.88 -78.64 -14.80
C SER A 22 -0.74 -77.65 -15.05
N GLY A 23 -1.02 -76.57 -15.78
CA GLY A 23 -0.11 -75.45 -15.91
C GLY A 23 0.00 -74.82 -14.53
N VAL A 24 1.00 -75.25 -13.76
CA VAL A 24 1.57 -74.38 -12.73
C VAL A 24 1.99 -73.13 -13.48
N ALA A 25 1.30 -72.02 -13.22
CA ALA A 25 1.78 -70.72 -13.64
C ALA A 25 3.07 -70.47 -12.85
N VAL A 26 4.19 -70.93 -13.39
CA VAL A 26 5.52 -70.61 -12.89
C VAL A 26 5.66 -69.10 -13.13
N ALA A 27 5.74 -68.32 -12.05
CA ALA A 27 6.08 -66.91 -12.18
C ALA A 27 7.41 -66.81 -12.93
N ASP A 28 7.45 -65.99 -13.99
CA ASP A 28 8.68 -65.73 -14.76
C ASP A 28 9.81 -65.34 -13.79
N GLU A 29 11.03 -65.86 -14.03
CA GLU A 29 12.19 -65.47 -13.22
C GLU A 29 12.50 -63.98 -13.44
N VAL A 30 12.56 -63.21 -12.36
CA VAL A 30 12.89 -61.78 -12.42
C VAL A 30 14.35 -61.64 -12.83
N THR A 31 14.59 -61.08 -14.02
CA THR A 31 15.95 -60.87 -14.54
C THR A 31 16.55 -59.56 -14.04
N ASP A 32 17.89 -59.42 -14.10
CA ASP A 32 18.56 -58.14 -13.80
C ASP A 32 18.07 -57.01 -14.72
N ASP A 33 17.69 -57.33 -15.96
CA ASP A 33 17.08 -56.40 -16.90
C ASP A 33 15.68 -55.95 -16.46
N ASP A 34 14.87 -56.83 -15.87
CA ASP A 34 13.58 -56.47 -15.27
C ASP A 34 13.76 -55.48 -14.11
N VAL A 35 14.73 -55.72 -13.25
CA VAL A 35 15.06 -54.83 -12.14
C VAL A 35 15.57 -53.48 -12.66
N ALA A 36 16.42 -53.47 -13.69
CA ALA A 36 16.91 -52.26 -14.31
C ALA A 36 15.78 -51.43 -14.94
N ARG A 37 14.86 -52.08 -15.67
CA ARG A 37 13.66 -51.45 -16.25
C ARG A 37 12.72 -50.90 -15.18
N ALA A 38 12.45 -51.67 -14.13
CA ALA A 38 11.61 -51.22 -13.02
C ALA A 38 12.21 -50.00 -12.30
N ARG A 39 13.52 -50.00 -12.04
CA ARG A 39 14.22 -48.84 -11.47
C ARG A 39 14.19 -47.62 -12.39
N ALA A 40 14.33 -47.81 -13.70
CA ALA A 40 14.21 -46.73 -14.67
C ALA A 40 12.79 -46.13 -14.70
N ALA A 41 11.76 -46.98 -14.66
CA ALA A 41 10.37 -46.54 -14.61
C ALA A 41 10.06 -45.74 -13.33
N VAL A 42 10.55 -46.19 -12.16
CA VAL A 42 10.39 -45.45 -10.89
C VAL A 42 11.07 -44.09 -10.95
N ARG A 43 12.29 -44.00 -11.52
CA ARG A 43 12.98 -42.71 -11.71
C ARG A 43 12.21 -41.79 -12.65
N ALA A 44 11.70 -42.30 -13.77
CA ALA A 44 10.92 -41.53 -14.73
C ALA A 44 9.61 -40.99 -14.10
N GLN A 45 8.92 -41.83 -13.32
CA GLN A 45 7.73 -41.44 -12.58
C GLN A 45 8.04 -40.36 -11.53
N ALA A 46 9.16 -40.49 -10.79
CA ALA A 46 9.60 -39.49 -9.83
C ALA A 46 9.91 -38.14 -10.50
N SER A 47 10.56 -38.14 -11.68
CA SER A 47 10.80 -36.91 -12.44
C SER A 47 9.52 -36.26 -12.97
N ALA A 48 8.53 -37.07 -13.40
CA ALA A 48 7.24 -36.55 -13.87
C ALA A 48 6.45 -35.88 -12.73
N VAL A 49 6.42 -36.51 -11.56
CA VAL A 49 5.82 -35.93 -10.34
C VAL A 49 6.49 -34.60 -9.98
N ALA A 50 7.83 -34.56 -9.96
CA ALA A 50 8.58 -33.34 -9.65
C ALA A 50 8.33 -32.21 -10.66
N ALA A 51 8.19 -32.54 -11.95
CA ALA A 51 7.88 -31.56 -12.98
C ALA A 51 6.49 -30.94 -12.77
N ILE A 52 5.48 -31.74 -12.41
CA ILE A 52 4.13 -31.24 -12.15
C ILE A 52 4.10 -30.37 -10.87
N GLU A 53 4.77 -30.80 -9.80
CA GLU A 53 4.84 -30.00 -8.55
C GLU A 53 5.54 -28.66 -8.75
N LEU A 54 6.58 -28.64 -9.61
CA LEU A 54 7.23 -27.39 -10.01
C LEU A 54 6.29 -26.48 -10.79
N GLU A 55 5.49 -27.03 -11.70
CA GLU A 55 4.52 -26.26 -12.49
C GLU A 55 3.43 -25.66 -11.60
N LEU A 56 2.88 -26.44 -10.66
CA LEU A 56 1.93 -25.94 -9.66
C LEU A 56 2.54 -24.81 -8.80
N ALA A 57 3.83 -24.92 -8.46
CA ALA A 57 4.52 -23.87 -7.73
C ALA A 57 4.72 -22.59 -8.55
N ARG A 58 4.97 -22.71 -9.87
CA ARG A 58 5.05 -21.56 -10.80
C ARG A 58 3.71 -20.88 -10.97
N GLN A 59 2.65 -21.64 -11.17
CA GLN A 59 1.29 -21.10 -11.25
C GLN A 59 0.90 -20.32 -9.98
N SER A 60 1.23 -20.87 -8.80
CA SER A 60 1.03 -20.20 -7.51
C SER A 60 1.79 -18.86 -7.43
N ALA A 61 3.05 -18.81 -7.90
CA ALA A 61 3.84 -17.58 -7.95
C ALA A 61 3.30 -16.56 -8.96
N ALA A 62 2.84 -17.01 -10.13
CA ALA A 62 2.24 -16.14 -11.15
C ALA A 62 0.96 -15.46 -10.66
N LEU A 63 0.14 -16.17 -9.88
CA LEU A 63 -1.03 -15.57 -9.23
C LEU A 63 -0.64 -14.50 -8.21
N ASP A 64 0.38 -14.75 -7.39
CA ASP A 64 0.86 -13.76 -6.43
C ASP A 64 1.38 -12.50 -7.15
N GLU A 65 2.10 -12.66 -8.26
CA GLU A 65 2.59 -11.55 -9.10
C GLU A 65 1.45 -10.75 -9.73
N ALA A 66 0.45 -11.40 -10.31
CA ALA A 66 -0.72 -10.73 -10.89
C ALA A 66 -1.45 -9.88 -9.84
N TRP A 67 -1.59 -10.36 -8.60
CA TRP A 67 -2.21 -9.58 -7.53
C TRP A 67 -1.34 -8.43 -7.02
N VAL A 68 -0.01 -8.51 -7.15
CA VAL A 68 0.89 -7.38 -6.90
C VAL A 68 0.70 -6.30 -7.96
N GLU A 69 0.51 -6.66 -9.23
CA GLU A 69 0.22 -5.71 -10.30
C GLU A 69 -1.10 -4.97 -10.06
N VAL A 70 -2.16 -5.67 -9.65
CA VAL A 70 -3.43 -5.04 -9.25
C VAL A 70 -3.22 -4.03 -8.13
N ALA A 71 -2.47 -4.40 -7.09
CA ALA A 71 -2.21 -3.51 -5.96
C ALA A 71 -1.37 -2.29 -6.37
N ALA A 72 -0.41 -2.46 -7.27
CA ALA A 72 0.41 -1.36 -7.79
C ALA A 72 -0.43 -0.37 -8.62
N ALA A 73 -1.27 -0.89 -9.52
CA ALA A 73 -2.19 -0.07 -10.33
C ALA A 73 -3.23 0.66 -9.45
N ALA A 74 -3.70 0.02 -8.37
CA ALA A 74 -4.58 0.64 -7.39
C ALA A 74 -3.93 1.83 -6.66
N GLU A 75 -2.65 1.70 -6.30
CA GLU A 75 -1.88 2.79 -5.69
C GLU A 75 -1.62 3.92 -6.69
N ASP A 76 -1.31 3.61 -7.96
CA ASP A 76 -1.17 4.61 -9.03
C ASP A 76 -2.47 5.41 -9.22
N TYR A 77 -3.62 4.73 -9.22
CA TYR A 77 -4.92 5.38 -9.25
C TYR A 77 -5.13 6.29 -8.03
N THR A 78 -4.75 5.83 -6.84
CA THR A 78 -4.90 6.61 -5.61
C THR A 78 -4.03 7.88 -5.62
N GLU A 79 -2.79 7.80 -6.11
CA GLU A 79 -1.93 8.98 -6.30
C GLU A 79 -2.54 9.96 -7.32
N ALA A 80 -3.03 9.46 -8.46
CA ALA A 80 -3.66 10.30 -9.48
C ALA A 80 -4.96 10.95 -8.99
N LEU A 81 -5.75 10.24 -8.18
CA LEU A 81 -6.97 10.75 -7.56
C LEU A 81 -6.66 11.93 -6.62
N VAL A 82 -5.64 11.79 -5.76
CA VAL A 82 -5.20 12.88 -4.86
C VAL A 82 -4.74 14.09 -5.67
N ALA A 83 -3.92 13.88 -6.71
CA ALA A 83 -3.47 14.97 -7.58
C ALA A 83 -4.63 15.69 -8.28
N SER A 84 -5.66 14.94 -8.71
CA SER A 84 -6.88 15.50 -9.29
C SER A 84 -7.66 16.37 -8.29
N GLU A 85 -7.83 15.90 -7.05
CA GLU A 85 -8.50 16.66 -5.99
C GLU A 85 -7.75 17.96 -5.64
N GLU A 86 -6.42 17.91 -5.55
CA GLU A 86 -5.57 19.08 -5.29
C GLU A 86 -5.62 20.10 -6.43
N ALA A 87 -5.58 19.62 -7.68
CA ALA A 87 -5.69 20.47 -8.87
C ALA A 87 -7.08 21.13 -8.95
N ALA A 88 -8.14 20.38 -8.65
CA ALA A 88 -9.51 20.91 -8.60
C ALA A 88 -9.67 21.99 -7.52
N ALA A 89 -9.12 21.75 -6.32
CA ALA A 89 -9.12 22.74 -5.23
C ALA A 89 -8.36 24.02 -5.61
N SER A 90 -7.22 23.87 -6.27
CA SER A 90 -6.39 24.98 -6.76
C SER A 90 -7.12 25.79 -7.85
N ALA A 91 -7.76 25.11 -8.81
CA ALA A 91 -8.58 25.74 -9.83
C ALA A 91 -9.76 26.51 -9.22
N ALA A 92 -10.45 25.94 -8.22
CA ALA A 92 -11.53 26.62 -7.52
C ALA A 92 -11.03 27.89 -6.78
N ALA A 93 -9.86 27.82 -6.14
CA ALA A 93 -9.25 28.98 -5.49
C ALA A 93 -8.86 30.07 -6.49
N ALA A 94 -8.26 29.70 -7.63
CA ALA A 94 -7.90 30.64 -8.70
C ALA A 94 -9.14 31.33 -9.29
N ARG A 95 -10.21 30.58 -9.56
CA ARG A 95 -11.49 31.13 -10.02
C ARG A 95 -12.09 32.14 -9.05
N ARG A 96 -12.05 31.87 -7.73
CA ARG A 96 -12.51 32.83 -6.71
C ARG A 96 -11.69 34.12 -6.72
N ARG A 97 -10.36 34.03 -6.86
CA ARG A 97 -9.48 35.21 -6.94
C ARG A 97 -9.73 36.02 -8.22
N ALA A 98 -9.93 35.35 -9.36
CA ALA A 98 -10.26 36.01 -10.63
C ALA A 98 -11.62 36.73 -10.58
N ALA A 99 -12.62 36.10 -9.95
CA ALA A 99 -13.92 36.71 -9.73
C ALA A 99 -13.85 37.94 -8.82
N GLN A 100 -13.06 37.88 -7.74
CA GLN A 100 -12.83 39.03 -6.86
C GLN A 100 -12.17 40.18 -7.62
N ALA A 101 -11.10 39.92 -8.39
CA ALA A 101 -10.44 40.97 -9.15
C ALA A 101 -11.35 41.58 -10.24
N SER A 102 -12.24 40.79 -10.82
CA SER A 102 -13.27 41.31 -11.73
C SER A 102 -14.27 42.23 -11.01
N ALA A 103 -14.65 41.90 -9.78
CA ALA A 103 -15.47 42.78 -8.95
C ALA A 103 -14.73 44.09 -8.57
N ASP A 104 -13.43 44.01 -8.28
CA ASP A 104 -12.60 45.19 -7.97
C ASP A 104 -12.49 46.15 -9.17
N VAL A 105 -12.48 45.63 -10.40
CA VAL A 105 -12.56 46.44 -11.63
C VAL A 105 -13.87 47.21 -11.69
N GLU A 106 -15.00 46.54 -11.44
CA GLU A 106 -16.31 47.19 -11.46
C GLU A 106 -16.45 48.24 -10.34
N GLU A 107 -15.89 47.98 -9.16
CA GLU A 107 -15.82 48.97 -8.08
C GLU A 107 -14.98 50.19 -8.48
N ALA A 108 -13.79 49.98 -9.05
CA ALA A 108 -12.92 51.07 -9.51
C ALA A 108 -13.59 51.90 -10.62
N ARG A 109 -14.29 51.25 -11.55
CA ARG A 109 -15.06 51.91 -12.62
C ARG A 109 -16.22 52.73 -12.04
N ALA A 110 -16.91 52.22 -11.03
CA ALA A 110 -17.97 52.94 -10.34
C ALA A 110 -17.43 54.19 -9.59
N GLU A 111 -16.28 54.08 -8.92
CA GLU A 111 -15.62 55.22 -8.25
C GLU A 111 -15.25 56.32 -9.27
N LEU A 112 -14.61 55.93 -10.38
CA LEU A 112 -14.27 56.85 -11.46
C LEU A 112 -15.51 57.51 -12.08
N GLY A 113 -16.56 56.73 -12.33
CA GLY A 113 -17.85 57.22 -12.82
C GLY A 113 -18.50 58.24 -11.87
N ALA A 114 -18.41 58.02 -10.55
CA ALA A 114 -18.91 58.96 -9.56
C ALA A 114 -18.14 60.29 -9.54
N ILE A 115 -16.80 60.24 -9.73
CA ILE A 115 -15.97 61.44 -9.87
C ILE A 115 -16.35 62.21 -11.14
N ALA A 116 -16.48 61.52 -12.27
CA ALA A 116 -16.87 62.11 -13.54
C ALA A 116 -18.26 62.76 -13.49
N LEU A 117 -19.25 62.08 -12.90
CA LEU A 117 -20.60 62.61 -12.75
C LEU A 117 -20.64 63.87 -11.85
N ARG A 118 -19.84 63.89 -10.78
CA ARG A 118 -19.74 65.07 -9.91
C ARG A 118 -19.13 66.25 -10.64
N ALA A 119 -18.02 66.02 -11.36
CA ALA A 119 -17.37 67.06 -12.17
C ALA A 119 -18.33 67.61 -13.24
N TYR A 120 -19.11 66.75 -13.89
CA TYR A 120 -20.12 67.18 -14.86
C TYR A 120 -21.23 68.03 -14.23
N ARG A 121 -21.75 67.62 -13.06
CA ARG A 121 -22.81 68.34 -12.35
C ARG A 121 -22.36 69.68 -11.76
N SER A 122 -21.09 69.84 -11.41
CA SER A 122 -20.52 71.08 -10.88
C SER A 122 -20.01 72.03 -11.98
N GLY A 123 -20.51 71.94 -13.21
CA GLY A 123 -20.09 72.85 -14.29
C GLY A 123 -18.71 72.57 -14.91
N GLY A 124 -18.07 71.46 -14.55
CA GLY A 124 -16.81 71.00 -15.15
C GLY A 124 -15.61 71.91 -14.88
N ALA A 125 -14.63 71.87 -15.78
CA ALA A 125 -13.40 72.65 -15.68
C ALA A 125 -13.65 74.18 -15.69
N LEU A 126 -14.77 74.62 -16.27
CA LEU A 126 -15.11 76.04 -16.38
C LEU A 126 -15.49 76.65 -15.01
N ASP A 127 -16.13 75.87 -14.14
CA ASP A 127 -16.48 76.32 -12.79
C ASP A 127 -15.22 76.41 -11.90
N GLY A 128 -14.24 75.52 -12.09
CA GLY A 128 -12.92 75.62 -11.45
C GLY A 128 -12.13 76.86 -11.87
N VAL A 129 -12.19 77.23 -13.15
CA VAL A 129 -11.59 78.48 -13.66
C VAL A 129 -12.33 79.70 -13.13
N ALA A 130 -13.66 79.67 -13.10
CA ALA A 130 -14.47 80.75 -12.50
C ALA A 130 -14.21 80.91 -11.00
N ALA A 131 -14.03 79.81 -10.27
CA ALA A 131 -13.67 79.80 -8.85
C ALA A 131 -12.27 80.38 -8.59
N LEU A 132 -11.31 80.18 -9.51
CA LEU A 132 -9.98 80.78 -9.42
C LEU A 132 -10.00 82.28 -9.74
N LEU A 133 -10.76 82.68 -10.76
CA LEU A 133 -10.90 84.08 -11.19
C LEU A 133 -11.66 84.95 -10.19
N SER A 134 -12.44 84.33 -9.30
CA SER A 134 -13.22 84.99 -8.24
C SER A 134 -12.54 84.91 -6.86
N ALA A 135 -11.24 84.60 -6.79
CA ALA A 135 -10.51 84.55 -5.53
C ALA A 135 -10.27 85.96 -4.95
N GLU A 136 -10.56 86.16 -3.66
CA GLU A 136 -10.38 87.44 -2.97
C GLU A 136 -8.99 87.51 -2.31
N GLY A 137 -7.96 87.67 -3.15
CA GLY A 137 -6.57 87.83 -2.72
C GLY A 137 -5.71 86.56 -2.82
N TYR A 138 -4.43 86.69 -2.46
CA TYR A 138 -3.42 85.65 -2.69
C TYR A 138 -3.65 84.36 -1.88
N GLU A 139 -4.01 84.49 -0.60
CA GLU A 139 -4.23 83.32 0.27
C GLU A 139 -5.44 82.47 -0.20
N ASP A 140 -6.53 83.13 -0.59
CA ASP A 140 -7.74 82.46 -1.11
C ASP A 140 -7.46 81.78 -2.47
N TYR A 141 -6.69 82.44 -3.35
CA TYR A 141 -6.23 81.83 -4.60
C TYR A 141 -5.39 80.56 -4.36
N VAL A 142 -4.46 80.60 -3.39
CA VAL A 142 -3.62 79.43 -3.05
C VAL A 142 -4.47 78.29 -2.49
N ALA A 143 -5.45 78.60 -1.62
CA ALA A 143 -6.36 77.59 -1.08
C ALA A 143 -7.19 76.90 -2.19
N ARG A 144 -7.83 77.69 -3.07
CA ARG A 144 -8.67 77.17 -4.16
C ARG A 144 -7.86 76.41 -5.22
N SER A 145 -6.64 76.86 -5.54
CA SER A 145 -5.76 76.14 -6.47
C SER A 145 -5.26 74.82 -5.89
N ALA A 146 -4.93 74.78 -4.59
CA ALA A 146 -4.59 73.54 -3.90
C ALA A 146 -5.76 72.54 -3.91
N ASP A 147 -7.00 73.02 -3.76
CA ASP A 147 -8.20 72.18 -3.85
C ASP A 147 -8.39 71.57 -5.26
N LEU A 148 -8.26 72.38 -6.31
CA LEU A 148 -8.34 71.88 -7.69
C LEU A 148 -7.24 70.84 -7.99
N HIS A 149 -6.01 71.08 -7.54
CA HIS A 149 -4.93 70.11 -7.68
C HIS A 149 -5.21 68.79 -6.94
N ARG A 150 -5.79 68.85 -5.74
CA ARG A 150 -6.20 67.66 -4.99
C ARG A 150 -7.30 66.88 -5.71
N MET A 151 -8.25 67.57 -6.35
CA MET A 151 -9.29 66.94 -7.16
C MET A 151 -8.73 66.26 -8.41
N GLY A 152 -7.85 66.94 -9.15
CA GLY A 152 -7.15 66.36 -10.31
C GLY A 152 -6.36 65.13 -9.93
N ALA A 153 -5.54 65.21 -8.88
CA ALA A 153 -4.78 64.08 -8.38
C ALA A 153 -5.68 62.90 -7.91
N ARG A 154 -6.91 63.18 -7.47
CA ARG A 154 -7.88 62.13 -7.13
C ARG A 154 -8.44 61.45 -8.38
N ALA A 155 -8.79 62.21 -9.41
CA ALA A 155 -9.26 61.66 -10.68
C ALA A 155 -8.17 60.81 -11.35
N ASP A 156 -6.92 61.30 -11.38
CA ASP A 156 -5.77 60.57 -11.93
C ASP A 156 -5.55 59.25 -11.20
N ARG A 157 -5.59 59.25 -9.85
CA ARG A 157 -5.50 58.03 -9.05
C ARG A 157 -6.65 57.06 -9.33
N ALA A 158 -7.87 57.55 -9.56
CA ALA A 158 -9.01 56.70 -9.88
C ALA A 158 -8.86 56.02 -11.25
N VAL A 159 -8.36 56.74 -12.27
CA VAL A 159 -8.02 56.15 -13.57
C VAL A 159 -6.93 55.10 -13.42
N GLN A 160 -5.83 55.43 -12.74
CA GLN A 160 -4.73 54.47 -12.49
C GLN A 160 -5.20 53.23 -11.74
N ARG A 161 -6.16 53.38 -10.80
CA ARG A 161 -6.74 52.25 -10.07
C ARG A 161 -7.54 51.34 -10.99
N VAL A 162 -8.34 51.88 -11.91
CA VAL A 162 -9.05 51.08 -12.91
C VAL A 162 -8.07 50.33 -13.80
N GLU A 163 -7.07 51.02 -14.35
CA GLU A 163 -6.06 50.39 -15.22
C GLU A 163 -5.31 49.27 -14.48
N ALA A 164 -4.89 49.51 -13.24
CA ALA A 164 -4.24 48.51 -12.42
C ALA A 164 -5.15 47.31 -12.12
N ALA A 165 -6.41 47.56 -11.75
CA ALA A 165 -7.39 46.51 -11.49
C ALA A 165 -7.66 45.65 -12.74
N GLU A 166 -7.77 46.27 -13.92
CA GLU A 166 -7.99 45.56 -15.18
C GLU A 166 -6.82 44.65 -15.56
N VAL A 167 -5.58 45.09 -15.34
CA VAL A 167 -4.38 44.27 -15.54
C VAL A 167 -4.40 43.07 -14.60
N VAL A 168 -4.66 43.28 -13.31
CA VAL A 168 -4.75 42.20 -12.32
C VAL A 168 -5.87 41.22 -12.67
N ALA A 169 -7.07 41.70 -12.99
CA ALA A 169 -8.20 40.86 -13.34
C ALA A 169 -7.92 39.99 -14.57
N ARG A 170 -7.27 40.56 -15.60
CA ARG A 170 -6.86 39.83 -16.81
C ARG A 170 -5.85 38.73 -16.49
N THR A 171 -4.81 39.05 -15.71
CA THR A 171 -3.80 38.07 -15.29
C THR A 171 -4.41 36.94 -14.47
N LEU A 172 -5.25 37.26 -13.47
CA LEU A 172 -5.87 36.24 -12.63
C LEU A 172 -6.89 35.39 -13.39
N SER A 173 -7.58 35.96 -14.38
CA SER A 173 -8.46 35.20 -15.28
C SER A 173 -7.66 34.19 -16.11
N GLY A 174 -6.49 34.59 -16.62
CA GLY A 174 -5.57 33.67 -17.31
C GLY A 174 -5.08 32.53 -16.42
N LEU A 175 -4.60 32.84 -15.22
CA LEU A 175 -4.16 31.84 -14.24
C LEU A 175 -5.30 30.89 -13.81
N ALA A 176 -6.53 31.41 -13.71
CA ALA A 176 -7.70 30.58 -13.41
C ALA A 176 -8.07 29.63 -14.55
N ALA A 177 -7.87 30.04 -15.80
CA ALA A 177 -8.04 29.17 -16.97
C ALA A 177 -6.96 28.08 -17.02
N GLU A 178 -5.69 28.44 -16.84
CA GLU A 178 -4.58 27.48 -16.78
C GLU A 178 -4.76 26.45 -15.66
N ALA A 179 -5.17 26.90 -14.47
CA ALA A 179 -5.46 26.00 -13.35
C ALA A 179 -6.66 25.08 -13.64
N ALA A 180 -7.68 25.56 -14.35
CA ALA A 180 -8.81 24.73 -14.78
C ALA A 180 -8.37 23.62 -15.74
N GLU A 181 -7.52 23.94 -16.73
CA GLU A 181 -6.98 22.92 -17.63
C GLU A 181 -6.11 21.90 -16.91
N GLN A 182 -5.31 22.33 -15.92
CA GLN A 182 -4.52 21.41 -15.09
C GLN A 182 -5.42 20.45 -14.31
N ALA A 183 -6.53 20.95 -13.75
CA ALA A 183 -7.51 20.11 -13.07
C ALA A 183 -8.19 19.10 -14.01
N GLU A 184 -8.52 19.51 -15.23
CA GLU A 184 -9.07 18.61 -16.25
C GLU A 184 -8.08 17.52 -16.67
N ARG A 185 -6.81 17.88 -16.87
CA ARG A 185 -5.73 16.91 -17.17
C ARG A 185 -5.53 15.91 -16.04
N ALA A 186 -5.45 16.38 -14.79
CA ALA A 186 -5.28 15.51 -13.63
C ALA A 186 -6.50 14.57 -13.42
N ALA A 187 -7.72 15.05 -13.69
CA ALA A 187 -8.91 14.21 -13.67
C ALA A 187 -8.90 13.13 -14.76
N ALA A 188 -8.44 13.47 -15.98
CA ALA A 188 -8.27 12.49 -17.05
C ALA A 188 -7.19 11.44 -16.73
N GLU A 189 -6.08 11.85 -16.11
CA GLU A 189 -5.04 10.94 -15.64
C GLU A 189 -5.55 9.98 -14.56
N ALA A 190 -6.35 10.46 -13.61
CA ALA A 190 -7.00 9.64 -12.60
C ALA A 190 -7.99 8.64 -13.22
N ALA A 191 -8.79 9.06 -14.19
CA ALA A 191 -9.71 8.16 -14.91
C ALA A 191 -8.95 7.06 -15.68
N ALA A 192 -7.88 7.42 -16.38
CA ALA A 192 -7.03 6.45 -17.09
C ALA A 192 -6.29 5.51 -16.12
N ALA A 193 -5.92 5.96 -14.93
CA ALA A 193 -5.32 5.12 -13.91
C ALA A 193 -6.33 4.13 -13.31
N LEU A 194 -7.59 4.53 -13.14
CA LEU A 194 -8.67 3.63 -12.72
C LEU A 194 -8.89 2.52 -13.75
N GLU A 195 -8.98 2.88 -15.03
CA GLU A 195 -9.13 1.91 -16.12
C GLU A 195 -7.99 0.87 -16.10
N ARG A 196 -6.73 1.30 -15.93
CA ARG A 196 -5.59 0.38 -15.79
C ARG A 196 -5.71 -0.54 -14.57
N ALA A 197 -6.23 -0.05 -13.44
CA ALA A 197 -6.44 -0.87 -12.25
C ALA A 197 -7.55 -1.91 -12.47
N GLU A 198 -8.63 -1.54 -13.16
CA GLU A 198 -9.72 -2.46 -13.53
C GLU A 198 -9.28 -3.51 -14.55
N GLU A 199 -8.49 -3.12 -15.56
CA GLU A 199 -7.88 -4.03 -16.53
C GLU A 199 -6.93 -5.03 -15.86
N ALA A 200 -6.05 -4.55 -14.98
CA ALA A 200 -5.15 -5.41 -14.21
C ALA A 200 -5.94 -6.41 -13.34
N GLN A 201 -7.04 -5.96 -12.71
CA GLN A 201 -7.90 -6.83 -11.93
C GLN A 201 -8.56 -7.89 -12.82
N ALA A 202 -9.14 -7.50 -13.95
CA ALA A 202 -9.77 -8.43 -14.88
C ALA A 202 -8.76 -9.47 -15.42
N ALA A 203 -7.53 -9.04 -15.71
CA ALA A 203 -6.45 -9.93 -16.12
C ALA A 203 -6.07 -10.92 -15.01
N ALA A 204 -5.93 -10.46 -13.76
CA ALA A 204 -5.65 -11.32 -12.62
C ALA A 204 -6.77 -12.34 -12.34
N GLU A 205 -8.03 -11.94 -12.49
CA GLU A 205 -9.19 -12.83 -12.34
C GLU A 205 -9.25 -13.88 -13.45
N ALA A 206 -9.02 -13.49 -14.71
CA ALA A 206 -8.91 -14.42 -15.83
C ALA A 206 -7.77 -15.43 -15.64
N GLU A 207 -6.64 -14.97 -15.08
CA GLU A 207 -5.49 -15.81 -14.76
C GLU A 207 -5.81 -16.82 -13.64
N VAL A 208 -6.57 -16.40 -12.62
CA VAL A 208 -7.10 -17.31 -11.58
C VAL A 208 -7.95 -18.42 -12.21
N GLU A 209 -8.86 -18.08 -13.12
CA GLU A 209 -9.72 -19.07 -13.80
C GLU A 209 -8.90 -20.03 -14.66
N ARG A 210 -7.96 -19.50 -15.46
CA ARG A 210 -7.06 -20.30 -16.30
C ARG A 210 -6.24 -21.29 -15.46
N ILE A 211 -5.59 -20.79 -14.41
CA ILE A 211 -4.76 -21.62 -13.51
C ILE A 211 -5.62 -22.65 -12.76
N ALA A 212 -6.83 -22.28 -12.33
CA ALA A 212 -7.73 -23.23 -11.67
C ALA A 212 -8.06 -24.42 -12.59
N ALA A 213 -8.37 -24.17 -13.87
CA ALA A 213 -8.66 -25.22 -14.85
C ALA A 213 -7.45 -26.13 -15.11
N GLU A 214 -6.26 -25.55 -15.27
CA GLU A 214 -5.02 -26.32 -15.48
C GLU A 214 -4.63 -27.15 -14.25
N ARG A 215 -4.75 -26.56 -13.05
CA ARG A 215 -4.43 -27.22 -11.78
C ARG A 215 -5.27 -28.47 -11.56
N GLU A 216 -6.54 -28.50 -11.99
CA GLU A 216 -7.35 -29.71 -11.89
C GLU A 216 -6.77 -30.88 -12.69
N GLY A 217 -6.32 -30.63 -13.92
CA GLY A 217 -5.67 -31.63 -14.77
C GLY A 217 -4.35 -32.12 -14.17
N LEU A 218 -3.51 -31.20 -13.69
CA LEU A 218 -2.23 -31.52 -13.07
C LEU A 218 -2.38 -32.36 -11.79
N VAL A 219 -3.37 -32.05 -10.95
CA VAL A 219 -3.63 -32.81 -9.72
C VAL A 219 -4.21 -34.20 -10.04
N ALA A 220 -5.04 -34.33 -11.07
CA ALA A 220 -5.52 -35.62 -11.53
C ALA A 220 -4.37 -36.50 -12.04
N GLU A 221 -3.42 -35.92 -12.78
CA GLU A 221 -2.23 -36.63 -13.26
C GLU A 221 -1.30 -37.02 -12.12
N LEU A 222 -1.09 -36.16 -11.12
CA LEU A 222 -0.36 -36.50 -9.89
C LEU A 222 -1.02 -37.67 -9.16
N ALA A 223 -2.35 -37.67 -9.04
CA ALA A 223 -3.10 -38.75 -8.41
C ALA A 223 -2.88 -40.08 -9.16
N ARG A 224 -2.92 -40.06 -10.49
CA ARG A 224 -2.64 -41.23 -11.34
C ARG A 224 -1.20 -41.73 -11.18
N LEU A 225 -0.22 -40.83 -11.27
CA LEU A 225 1.20 -41.16 -11.10
C LEU A 225 1.46 -41.74 -9.70
N ARG A 226 0.91 -41.14 -8.65
CA ARG A 226 1.12 -41.60 -7.25
C ARG A 226 0.21 -42.76 -6.85
N ARG A 227 -0.74 -43.18 -7.68
CA ARG A 227 -1.81 -44.15 -7.35
C ARG A 227 -2.58 -43.76 -6.08
N THR A 228 -2.94 -42.48 -5.99
CA THR A 228 -3.71 -41.88 -4.88
C THR A 228 -5.02 -41.28 -5.40
N SER A 229 -5.87 -40.76 -4.51
CA SER A 229 -7.08 -40.04 -4.91
C SER A 229 -6.79 -38.57 -5.17
N VAL A 230 -7.56 -37.95 -6.08
CA VAL A 230 -7.49 -36.51 -6.38
C VAL A 230 -7.70 -35.66 -5.12
N ALA A 231 -8.62 -36.06 -4.23
CA ALA A 231 -8.88 -35.35 -2.98
C ALA A 231 -7.65 -35.33 -2.05
N LEU A 232 -6.98 -36.47 -1.89
CA LEU A 232 -5.76 -36.55 -1.07
C LEU A 232 -4.63 -35.72 -1.68
N GLU A 233 -4.51 -35.72 -3.00
CA GLU A 233 -3.48 -34.94 -3.67
C GLU A 233 -3.76 -33.43 -3.58
N ARG A 234 -5.03 -33.00 -3.68
CA ARG A 234 -5.41 -31.60 -3.41
C ARG A 234 -4.99 -31.15 -2.01
N GLU A 235 -5.26 -31.97 -1.00
CA GLU A 235 -4.85 -31.69 0.38
C GLU A 235 -3.32 -31.58 0.52
N ARG A 236 -2.59 -32.54 -0.06
CA ARG A 236 -1.12 -32.50 -0.07
C ARG A 236 -0.59 -31.23 -0.75
N GLN A 237 -1.13 -30.85 -1.91
CA GLN A 237 -0.69 -29.65 -2.61
C GLN A 237 -0.98 -28.39 -1.80
N ALA A 238 -2.13 -28.31 -1.11
CA ALA A 238 -2.43 -27.21 -0.20
C ALA A 238 -1.45 -27.14 0.98
N GLN A 239 -1.09 -28.29 1.58
CA GLN A 239 -0.08 -28.36 2.64
C GLN A 239 1.30 -27.90 2.15
N LEU A 240 1.75 -28.39 0.99
CA LEU A 240 3.03 -28.00 0.39
C LEU A 240 3.10 -26.51 0.09
N GLU A 241 2.01 -25.94 -0.44
CA GLU A 241 1.88 -24.51 -0.69
C GLU A 241 1.92 -23.68 0.60
N ALA A 242 1.19 -24.11 1.64
CA ALA A 242 1.23 -23.47 2.96
C ALA A 242 2.64 -23.53 3.58
N GLU A 243 3.34 -24.66 3.47
CA GLU A 243 4.72 -24.78 3.94
C GLU A 243 5.69 -23.92 3.13
N ARG A 244 5.57 -23.88 1.79
CA ARG A 244 6.38 -23.00 0.94
C ARG A 244 6.21 -21.55 1.34
N ARG A 245 4.97 -21.12 1.55
CA ARG A 245 4.64 -19.77 2.00
C ARG A 245 5.21 -19.48 3.38
N ALA A 246 5.05 -20.39 4.35
CA ALA A 246 5.61 -20.23 5.68
C ALA A 246 7.16 -20.15 5.66
N ARG A 247 7.83 -20.93 4.80
CA ARG A 247 9.28 -20.86 4.60
C ARG A 247 9.69 -19.53 3.97
N ALA A 248 8.98 -19.08 2.94
CA ALA A 248 9.24 -17.78 2.31
C ALA A 248 9.02 -16.63 3.29
N ASP A 249 7.96 -16.68 4.08
CA ASP A 249 7.67 -15.67 5.10
C ASP A 249 8.72 -15.66 6.22
N ALA A 250 9.18 -16.84 6.67
CA ALA A 250 10.25 -16.95 7.66
C ALA A 250 11.59 -16.42 7.12
N ALA A 251 11.91 -16.71 5.86
CA ALA A 251 13.12 -16.21 5.21
C ALA A 251 13.07 -14.69 5.03
N ALA A 252 11.93 -14.14 4.56
CA ALA A 252 11.74 -12.71 4.41
C ALA A 252 11.82 -11.99 5.77
N ARG A 253 11.17 -12.53 6.81
CA ARG A 253 11.27 -12.01 8.17
C ARG A 253 12.70 -11.99 8.72
N GLY A 254 13.47 -13.05 8.44
CA GLY A 254 14.87 -13.16 8.88
C GLY A 254 15.84 -12.25 8.10
N GLY A 255 15.45 -11.79 6.90
CA GLY A 255 16.25 -10.88 6.08
C GLY A 255 16.16 -9.40 6.48
N HIS A 256 15.24 -9.04 7.38
CA HIS A 256 15.04 -7.65 7.79
C HIS A 256 16.09 -7.16 8.79
N PRO A 257 16.41 -5.85 8.76
CA PRO A 257 17.24 -5.22 9.79
C PRO A 257 16.69 -5.45 11.20
N SER A 258 17.59 -5.78 12.13
CA SER A 258 17.29 -6.01 13.54
C SER A 258 17.93 -4.93 14.41
N SER A 259 17.25 -4.54 15.49
CA SER A 259 17.72 -3.50 16.43
C SER A 259 19.04 -3.84 17.14
N GLY A 260 19.49 -5.11 17.08
CA GLY A 260 20.70 -5.61 17.74
C GLY A 260 21.98 -5.71 16.90
N GLY A 261 21.99 -5.27 15.64
CA GLY A 261 23.13 -5.48 14.73
C GLY A 261 23.86 -4.20 14.34
N SER A 262 24.97 -3.86 15.00
CA SER A 262 25.99 -3.01 14.38
C SER A 262 26.64 -3.79 13.23
N PRO A 263 26.71 -3.28 11.99
CA PRO A 263 27.52 -3.89 10.96
C PRO A 263 28.99 -3.50 11.24
N SER A 264 29.66 -4.22 12.13
CA SER A 264 31.13 -4.19 12.16
C SER A 264 31.64 -4.94 10.93
N GLY A 265 31.90 -4.20 9.86
CA GLY A 265 32.69 -4.71 8.74
C GLY A 265 34.08 -5.08 9.24
N GLY A 266 34.31 -6.38 9.42
CA GLY A 266 35.61 -6.95 9.72
C GLY A 266 35.82 -8.18 8.85
N SER A 267 36.59 -8.02 7.78
CA SER A 267 37.05 -9.10 6.90
C SER A 267 37.74 -10.21 7.69
N PRO A 268 37.47 -11.50 7.40
CA PRO A 268 38.24 -12.59 7.98
C PRO A 268 39.47 -12.87 7.08
N SER A 269 40.65 -12.48 7.54
CA SER A 269 41.93 -13.01 7.05
C SER A 269 42.55 -13.83 8.17
N GLY A 270 42.76 -15.12 7.90
CA GLY A 270 43.24 -16.09 8.87
C GLY A 270 44.77 -16.24 8.91
N GLY A 271 45.25 -16.60 10.11
CA GLY A 271 46.53 -17.26 10.40
C GLY A 271 47.76 -16.34 10.35
N THR A 272 48.74 -16.41 11.25
CA THR A 272 49.13 -17.38 12.29
C THR A 272 50.16 -16.73 13.22
N ASN A 273 50.42 -17.42 14.34
CA ASN A 273 51.58 -17.34 15.25
C ASN A 273 51.55 -16.38 16.45
N GLY A 274 51.59 -17.01 17.63
CA GLY A 274 52.76 -16.88 18.49
C GLY A 274 52.54 -16.31 19.89
N GLY A 275 52.65 -17.16 20.91
CA GLY A 275 53.40 -16.78 22.11
C GLY A 275 52.60 -16.35 23.35
N SER A 276 52.51 -17.31 24.28
CA SER A 276 52.95 -17.16 25.68
C SER A 276 52.18 -16.27 26.68
N THR A 277 51.78 -16.97 27.75
CA THR A 277 51.85 -16.60 29.19
C THR A 277 50.91 -15.56 29.79
N GLY A 278 50.05 -16.05 30.70
CA GLY A 278 50.10 -15.64 32.10
C GLY A 278 48.86 -14.91 32.65
N GLY A 279 48.34 -15.42 33.77
CA GLY A 279 47.67 -14.57 34.78
C GLY A 279 46.32 -15.05 35.29
N SER A 280 46.35 -15.84 36.36
CA SER A 280 45.20 -16.16 37.23
C SER A 280 44.62 -14.93 37.93
N GLY A 281 43.33 -14.96 38.27
CA GLY A 281 42.71 -13.98 39.18
C GLY A 281 41.27 -14.34 39.56
N SER A 282 41.12 -15.20 40.57
CA SER A 282 39.86 -15.43 41.29
C SER A 282 39.40 -14.18 42.04
N GLY A 283 38.08 -13.98 42.14
CA GLY A 283 37.45 -12.99 43.01
C GLY A 283 35.98 -13.29 43.27
N SER A 284 35.73 -14.15 44.25
CA SER A 284 34.41 -14.45 44.83
C SER A 284 34.00 -13.34 45.81
N GLY A 285 32.72 -12.98 45.85
CA GLY A 285 32.17 -12.01 46.80
C GLY A 285 30.66 -12.13 46.92
N SER A 286 30.20 -13.01 47.81
CA SER A 286 28.81 -13.09 48.29
C SER A 286 28.55 -12.07 49.40
N GLY A 287 27.33 -11.53 49.45
CA GLY A 287 26.80 -10.80 50.61
C GLY A 287 25.30 -10.57 50.45
N GLY A 288 24.48 -11.25 51.26
CA GLY A 288 23.02 -11.16 51.26
C GLY A 288 22.45 -10.26 52.36
N GLY A 289 21.15 -9.96 52.29
CA GLY A 289 20.39 -9.37 53.41
C GLY A 289 19.04 -8.70 53.08
N SER A 290 17.97 -9.51 53.09
CA SER A 290 16.59 -9.32 53.64
C SER A 290 15.73 -8.04 53.46
N GLY A 291 14.45 -8.24 53.10
CA GLY A 291 13.28 -7.43 53.56
C GLY A 291 12.34 -6.85 52.48
N GLY A 292 11.10 -7.37 52.32
CA GLY A 292 10.05 -6.87 51.39
C GLY A 292 9.26 -5.63 51.88
N PRO A 293 8.08 -5.24 51.31
CA PRO A 293 7.24 -5.92 50.30
C PRO A 293 6.85 -5.09 49.03
N THR A 294 6.49 -5.84 47.98
CA THR A 294 5.68 -5.55 46.78
C THR A 294 5.26 -4.10 46.44
N ALA A 295 5.90 -3.54 45.42
CA ALA A 295 5.33 -2.52 44.52
C ALA A 295 4.92 -3.18 43.19
N PRO A 296 3.85 -2.74 42.51
CA PRO A 296 3.43 -3.33 41.23
C PRO A 296 4.50 -3.10 40.15
N PRO A 297 4.62 -3.98 39.14
CA PRO A 297 5.67 -3.85 38.15
C PRO A 297 5.44 -2.60 37.29
N SER A 298 6.28 -1.59 37.51
CA SER A 298 6.52 -0.53 36.53
C SER A 298 7.04 -1.22 35.27
N THR A 299 6.22 -1.24 34.22
CA THR A 299 6.68 -1.58 32.86
C THR A 299 7.92 -0.74 32.54
N PRO A 300 9.04 -1.33 32.09
CA PRO A 300 10.11 -0.53 31.54
C PRO A 300 9.58 0.08 30.25
N THR A 301 9.35 1.40 30.27
CA THR A 301 9.22 2.21 29.08
C THR A 301 10.60 2.24 28.45
N THR A 302 10.88 1.34 27.53
CA THR A 302 12.07 1.46 26.70
C THR A 302 11.96 2.77 25.90
N PRO A 303 13.00 3.63 25.90
CA PRO A 303 13.05 4.80 25.04
C PRO A 303 12.96 4.37 23.56
N PRO A 304 12.50 5.23 22.65
CA PRO A 304 12.39 4.90 21.24
C PRO A 304 13.76 4.44 20.71
N THR A 305 13.82 3.18 20.28
CA THR A 305 14.98 2.61 19.62
C THR A 305 15.31 3.46 18.38
N THR A 306 16.56 3.92 18.37
CA THR A 306 17.23 4.78 17.39
C THR A 306 16.90 4.40 15.93
N PRO A 307 16.83 5.37 15.00
CA PRO A 307 16.89 5.07 13.57
C PRO A 307 18.05 4.13 13.25
N PRO A 308 17.94 3.26 12.23
CA PRO A 308 19.05 2.38 11.84
C PRO A 308 20.33 3.21 11.64
N ALA A 309 21.39 2.88 12.38
CA ALA A 309 22.68 3.52 12.21
C ALA A 309 23.25 3.09 10.84
N GLY A 310 23.27 4.04 9.90
CA GLY A 310 23.50 3.77 8.49
C GLY A 310 22.25 3.16 7.87
N ASP A 311 21.54 3.92 7.03
CA ASP A 311 20.44 3.39 6.24
C ASP A 311 21.01 2.84 4.92
N PRO A 312 21.29 1.52 4.80
CA PRO A 312 21.87 0.95 3.59
C PRO A 312 20.91 0.99 2.39
N TYR A 313 19.64 1.36 2.62
CA TYR A 313 18.62 1.45 1.58
C TYR A 313 18.38 2.90 1.11
N GLY A 314 18.89 3.91 1.81
CA GLY A 314 18.74 5.32 1.42
C GLY A 314 17.30 5.83 1.39
N LEU A 315 16.42 5.21 2.19
CA LEU A 315 14.98 5.47 2.28
C LEU A 315 14.64 6.70 3.14
N GLY A 316 15.62 7.18 3.90
CA GLY A 316 15.43 8.26 4.88
C GLY A 316 14.74 7.76 6.15
N THR A 317 14.84 8.55 7.22
CA THR A 317 14.36 8.12 8.54
C THR A 317 12.90 8.43 8.79
N GLY A 318 12.32 9.47 8.16
CA GLY A 318 10.99 9.99 8.48
C GLY A 318 10.91 10.54 9.92
N SER A 319 9.70 10.72 10.46
CA SER A 319 9.51 11.23 11.83
C SER A 319 8.27 10.66 12.50
N GLN A 320 8.37 10.37 13.80
CA GLN A 320 7.24 9.93 14.63
C GLN A 320 6.52 11.17 15.16
N ARG A 321 5.21 11.24 14.94
CA ARG A 321 4.33 12.30 15.46
C ARG A 321 3.28 11.74 16.42
N GLY A 322 2.95 10.45 16.32
CA GLY A 322 1.95 9.79 17.16
C GLY A 322 2.50 9.24 18.48
N THR A 323 1.62 9.13 19.47
CA THR A 323 1.87 8.43 20.74
C THR A 323 1.43 6.97 20.69
N ALA A 324 1.89 6.14 21.64
CA ALA A 324 1.45 4.74 21.75
C ALA A 324 -0.06 4.61 22.00
N ALA A 325 -0.63 5.52 22.81
CA ALA A 325 -2.07 5.54 23.09
C ALA A 325 -2.89 5.83 21.82
N GLN A 326 -2.41 6.75 20.98
CA GLN A 326 -3.04 7.01 19.67
C GLN A 326 -2.94 5.79 18.75
N GLY A 327 -1.80 5.08 18.73
CA GLY A 327 -1.66 3.84 17.97
C GLY A 327 -2.69 2.77 18.38
N GLN A 328 -2.93 2.60 19.68
CA GLN A 328 -3.98 1.69 20.18
C GLN A 328 -5.39 2.13 19.79
N ALA A 329 -5.68 3.44 19.86
CA ALA A 329 -6.96 3.99 19.42
C ALA A 329 -7.18 3.80 17.91
N ALA A 330 -6.13 4.00 17.09
CA ALA A 330 -6.17 3.77 15.65
C ALA A 330 -6.46 2.29 15.34
N VAL A 331 -5.79 1.37 16.04
CA VAL A 331 -6.06 -0.08 15.90
C VAL A 331 -7.51 -0.41 16.26
N ALA A 332 -8.02 0.09 17.39
CA ALA A 332 -9.40 -0.16 17.80
C ALA A 332 -10.40 0.33 16.74
N TRP A 333 -10.16 1.51 16.16
CA TRP A 333 -10.98 2.05 15.10
C TRP A 333 -10.91 1.21 13.82
N ALA A 334 -9.71 0.80 13.39
CA ALA A 334 -9.50 0.01 12.18
C ALA A 334 -10.14 -1.39 12.30
N VAL A 335 -10.00 -2.04 13.46
CA VAL A 335 -10.64 -3.34 13.72
C VAL A 335 -12.16 -3.24 13.70
N ALA A 336 -12.74 -2.11 14.10
CA ALA A 336 -14.19 -1.89 13.99
C ALA A 336 -14.69 -1.78 12.53
N GLN A 337 -13.78 -1.67 11.55
CA GLN A 337 -14.12 -1.65 10.13
C GLN A 337 -14.09 -3.05 9.48
N VAL A 338 -13.69 -4.10 10.21
CA VAL A 338 -13.64 -5.48 9.70
C VAL A 338 -15.00 -5.88 9.12
N GLY A 339 -14.98 -6.48 7.93
CA GLY A 339 -16.16 -6.87 7.16
C GLY A 339 -16.57 -5.86 6.08
N LYS A 340 -16.10 -4.61 6.14
CA LYS A 340 -16.39 -3.59 5.11
C LYS A 340 -15.71 -3.91 3.78
N ALA A 341 -16.28 -3.43 2.68
CA ALA A 341 -15.78 -3.71 1.35
C ALA A 341 -14.48 -2.95 1.05
N TYR A 342 -13.68 -3.51 0.13
CA TYR A 342 -12.60 -2.78 -0.52
C TYR A 342 -13.14 -2.08 -1.77
N VAL A 343 -12.80 -0.81 -1.95
CA VAL A 343 -13.06 -0.02 -3.17
C VAL A 343 -11.83 0.85 -3.43
N TYR A 344 -11.37 0.90 -4.69
CA TYR A 344 -10.24 1.72 -5.10
C TYR A 344 -10.45 3.19 -4.71
N GLY A 345 -9.43 3.82 -4.14
CA GLY A 345 -9.51 5.23 -3.74
C GLY A 345 -10.44 5.52 -2.56
N ALA A 346 -11.10 4.52 -1.96
CA ALA A 346 -12.09 4.75 -0.92
C ALA A 346 -11.46 5.04 0.46
N SER A 347 -12.07 5.99 1.19
CA SER A 347 -11.65 6.39 2.55
C SER A 347 -12.83 6.39 3.54
N GLY A 348 -13.83 5.53 3.33
CA GLY A 348 -14.98 5.36 4.21
C GLY A 348 -16.19 6.26 3.91
N PRO A 349 -17.27 6.12 4.69
CA PRO A 349 -17.37 5.21 5.84
C PRO A 349 -17.68 3.76 5.45
N ASP A 350 -18.20 3.48 4.25
CA ASP A 350 -18.76 2.16 3.91
C ASP A 350 -17.74 1.21 3.26
N ALA A 351 -16.69 1.74 2.66
CA ALA A 351 -15.62 0.99 2.02
C ALA A 351 -14.27 1.70 2.18
N PHE A 352 -13.17 0.94 2.09
CA PHE A 352 -11.82 1.46 2.26
C PHE A 352 -10.86 0.81 1.26
N ASP A 353 -9.88 1.57 0.78
CA ASP A 353 -8.62 0.98 0.30
C ASP A 353 -7.59 0.88 1.43
N CYS A 354 -6.39 0.38 1.11
CA CYS A 354 -5.34 0.09 2.07
C CYS A 354 -4.91 1.33 2.86
N SER A 355 -4.52 2.39 2.16
CA SER A 355 -4.01 3.63 2.72
C SER A 355 -5.12 4.54 3.28
N GLY A 356 -6.34 4.44 2.76
CA GLY A 356 -7.53 5.10 3.28
C GLY A 356 -7.96 4.54 4.63
N LEU A 357 -7.88 3.22 4.82
CA LEU A 357 -8.12 2.59 6.12
C LEU A 357 -7.14 3.07 7.19
N THR A 358 -5.83 3.05 6.90
CA THR A 358 -4.80 3.48 7.84
C THR A 358 -4.89 4.99 8.13
N MET A 359 -5.13 5.79 7.10
CA MET A 359 -5.31 7.25 7.22
C MET A 359 -6.48 7.59 8.14
N ARG A 360 -7.65 6.99 7.91
CA ARG A 360 -8.85 7.27 8.72
C ARG A 360 -8.72 6.76 10.15
N ALA A 361 -8.05 5.64 10.36
CA ALA A 361 -7.81 5.11 11.69
C ALA A 361 -6.92 6.03 12.54
N TRP A 362 -5.82 6.51 11.98
CA TRP A 362 -4.98 7.49 12.66
C TRP A 362 -5.67 8.84 12.82
N GLN A 363 -6.49 9.27 11.84
CA GLN A 363 -7.31 10.47 11.96
C GLN A 363 -8.30 10.36 13.13
N ALA A 364 -8.95 9.21 13.30
CA ALA A 364 -9.84 8.94 14.43
C ALA A 364 -9.09 8.96 15.79
N ALA A 365 -7.78 8.66 15.78
CA ALA A 365 -6.88 8.81 16.92
C ALA A 365 -6.27 10.23 17.06
N GLY A 366 -6.73 11.19 16.26
CA GLY A 366 -6.31 12.60 16.34
C GLY A 366 -4.99 12.93 15.63
N LEU A 367 -4.49 12.06 14.74
CA LEU A 367 -3.31 12.32 13.92
C LEU A 367 -3.59 12.12 12.43
N SER A 368 -3.41 13.17 11.63
CA SER A 368 -3.50 13.06 10.16
C SER A 368 -2.19 12.53 9.57
N ILE A 369 -2.30 11.45 8.80
CA ILE A 369 -1.23 10.92 7.94
C ILE A 369 -1.60 11.10 6.47
N ASN A 370 -0.64 10.94 5.57
CA ASN A 370 -0.84 11.13 4.14
C ASN A 370 -1.81 10.09 3.54
N ARG A 371 -2.42 10.42 2.40
CA ARG A 371 -3.49 9.62 1.79
C ARG A 371 -3.00 8.36 1.08
N THR A 372 -1.82 8.40 0.47
CA THR A 372 -1.27 7.32 -0.38
C THR A 372 -0.34 6.44 0.46
N SER A 373 -0.23 5.14 0.15
CA SER A 373 0.67 4.25 0.89
C SER A 373 2.13 4.63 0.67
N ARG A 374 2.47 5.11 -0.53
CA ARG A 374 3.81 5.64 -0.87
C ARG A 374 4.19 6.84 -0.01
N ASP A 375 3.29 7.82 0.15
CA ASP A 375 3.57 9.00 0.98
C ASP A 375 3.50 8.71 2.47
N GLN A 376 2.65 7.77 2.91
CA GLN A 376 2.69 7.27 4.28
C GLN A 376 4.06 6.67 4.56
N TYR A 377 4.60 5.82 3.67
CA TYR A 377 5.92 5.24 3.86
C TYR A 377 7.02 6.32 3.91
N ARG A 378 6.95 7.36 3.07
CA ARG A 378 7.91 8.49 3.14
C ARG A 378 7.81 9.25 4.47
N GLN A 379 6.60 9.44 4.99
CA GLN A 379 6.30 10.25 6.18
C GLN A 379 6.74 9.61 7.51
N VAL A 380 6.44 8.32 7.69
CA VAL A 380 6.60 7.61 8.97
C VAL A 380 8.06 7.43 9.40
N LEU A 381 8.31 7.44 10.72
CA LEU A 381 9.60 7.02 11.28
C LEU A 381 9.87 5.56 10.93
N LYS A 382 10.99 5.28 10.28
CA LYS A 382 11.41 3.91 9.97
C LYS A 382 11.82 3.19 11.25
N ILE A 383 11.22 2.03 11.48
CA ILE A 383 11.50 1.18 12.63
C ILE A 383 11.79 -0.25 12.16
N THR A 384 12.59 -0.97 12.95
CA THR A 384 12.79 -2.40 12.73
C THR A 384 11.54 -3.17 13.11
N TYR A 385 11.32 -4.32 12.47
CA TYR A 385 10.11 -5.12 12.69
C TYR A 385 9.98 -5.69 14.11
N ASP A 386 11.10 -5.91 14.80
CA ASP A 386 11.13 -6.34 16.21
C ASP A 386 10.74 -5.22 17.18
N SER A 387 10.75 -3.96 16.73
CA SER A 387 10.33 -2.79 17.51
C SER A 387 8.86 -2.41 17.32
N MET A 388 8.10 -3.17 16.51
CA MET A 388 6.71 -2.85 16.19
C MET A 388 5.79 -2.93 17.41
N ARG A 389 4.88 -1.95 17.50
CA ARG A 389 3.78 -1.89 18.47
C ARG A 389 2.45 -1.65 17.74
N PRO A 390 1.30 -1.96 18.37
CA PRO A 390 -0.01 -1.70 17.77
C PRO A 390 -0.13 -0.25 17.27
N GLY A 391 -0.55 -0.10 16.01
CA GLY A 391 -0.66 1.18 15.30
C GLY A 391 0.46 1.46 14.30
N ASP A 392 1.62 0.80 14.44
CA ASP A 392 2.69 0.89 13.44
C ASP A 392 2.20 0.30 12.10
N LEU A 393 2.75 0.81 11.00
CA LEU A 393 2.35 0.48 9.63
C LEU A 393 3.36 -0.47 8.98
N ILE A 394 2.85 -1.42 8.20
CA ILE A 394 3.63 -2.39 7.44
C ILE A 394 3.38 -2.10 5.96
N PHE A 395 4.44 -2.08 5.15
CA PHE A 395 4.38 -1.70 3.75
C PHE A 395 4.93 -2.81 2.86
N TRP A 396 4.32 -3.00 1.69
CA TRP A 396 4.80 -3.91 0.65
C TRP A 396 5.18 -3.12 -0.58
N GLY A 397 6.30 -3.47 -1.20
CA GLY A 397 6.81 -2.83 -2.40
C GLY A 397 7.56 -3.80 -3.30
N SER A 398 7.67 -3.47 -4.58
CA SER A 398 8.38 -4.30 -5.58
C SER A 398 9.89 -4.06 -5.60
N ASP A 399 10.36 -2.94 -5.02
CA ASP A 399 11.77 -2.63 -4.84
C ASP A 399 12.04 -2.13 -3.41
N PRO A 400 12.79 -2.89 -2.58
CA PRO A 400 13.07 -2.54 -1.19
C PRO A 400 13.85 -1.23 -1.02
N LYS A 401 14.45 -0.69 -2.09
CA LYS A 401 15.21 0.56 -2.09
C LYS A 401 14.42 1.76 -2.63
N ASN A 402 13.20 1.55 -3.11
CA ASN A 402 12.40 2.60 -3.72
C ASN A 402 11.05 2.76 -3.00
N PRO A 403 10.84 3.85 -2.24
CA PRO A 403 9.54 4.17 -1.64
C PRO A 403 8.39 4.29 -2.65
N GLY A 404 8.69 4.66 -3.90
CA GLY A 404 7.70 4.73 -4.98
C GLY A 404 7.25 3.36 -5.49
N SER A 405 7.91 2.27 -5.08
CA SER A 405 7.50 0.90 -5.43
C SER A 405 6.44 0.33 -4.48
N VAL A 406 6.11 1.05 -3.41
CA VAL A 406 5.11 0.63 -2.43
C VAL A 406 3.75 0.54 -3.13
N TYR A 407 3.06 -0.58 -2.92
CA TYR A 407 1.76 -0.88 -3.51
C TYR A 407 0.70 -1.29 -2.48
N HIS A 408 1.10 -1.53 -1.22
CA HIS A 408 0.14 -1.87 -0.16
C HIS A 408 0.64 -1.41 1.21
N VAL A 409 -0.31 -1.09 2.08
CA VAL A 409 -0.07 -0.79 3.50
C VAL A 409 -1.12 -1.46 4.38
N ALA A 410 -0.68 -1.90 5.56
CA ALA A 410 -1.53 -2.45 6.60
C ALA A 410 -1.10 -1.92 7.97
N MET A 411 -1.95 -2.07 8.98
CA MET A 411 -1.65 -1.64 10.35
C MET A 411 -1.42 -2.84 11.26
N TYR A 412 -0.31 -2.83 11.99
CA TYR A 412 0.02 -3.84 12.97
C TYR A 412 -0.94 -3.74 14.18
N VAL A 413 -1.52 -4.88 14.59
CA VAL A 413 -2.47 -4.93 15.72
C VAL A 413 -1.91 -5.67 16.95
N GLY A 414 -0.69 -6.21 16.86
CA GLY A 414 -0.10 -7.07 17.89
C GLY A 414 -0.04 -8.54 17.46
N ASP A 415 0.70 -9.36 18.22
CA ASP A 415 0.77 -10.83 18.07
C ASP A 415 1.07 -11.34 16.65
N GLY A 416 1.89 -10.60 15.88
CA GLY A 416 2.21 -10.96 14.50
C GLY A 416 1.02 -10.85 13.53
N LYS A 417 -0.02 -10.10 13.88
CA LYS A 417 -1.22 -9.85 13.07
C LYS A 417 -1.31 -8.40 12.62
N MET A 418 -2.08 -8.19 11.56
CA MET A 418 -2.36 -6.89 10.98
C MET A 418 -3.83 -6.77 10.56
N VAL A 419 -4.34 -5.55 10.52
CA VAL A 419 -5.62 -5.21 9.90
C VAL A 419 -5.35 -4.54 8.55
N GLU A 420 -6.10 -4.95 7.53
CA GLU A 420 -5.91 -4.48 6.15
C GLU A 420 -7.21 -4.41 5.37
N ALA A 421 -7.22 -3.54 4.36
CA ALA A 421 -8.10 -3.61 3.20
C ALA A 421 -7.21 -3.97 1.99
N SER A 422 -7.19 -5.24 1.59
CA SER A 422 -6.12 -5.73 0.70
C SER A 422 -6.36 -5.54 -0.80
N ARG A 423 -7.58 -5.79 -1.27
CA ARG A 423 -7.94 -5.80 -2.70
C ARG A 423 -9.45 -5.99 -2.88
N PRO A 424 -10.01 -5.71 -4.08
CA PRO A 424 -11.41 -5.98 -4.38
C PRO A 424 -11.80 -7.44 -4.12
N GLY A 425 -13.07 -7.65 -3.75
CA GLY A 425 -13.61 -8.96 -3.38
C GLY A 425 -13.15 -9.50 -2.01
N VAL A 426 -12.19 -8.85 -1.36
CA VAL A 426 -11.73 -9.21 -0.01
C VAL A 426 -12.15 -8.13 0.98
N PRO A 427 -13.07 -8.43 1.93
CA PRO A 427 -13.44 -7.45 2.94
C PRO A 427 -12.29 -7.15 3.90
N VAL A 428 -12.36 -6.00 4.57
CA VAL A 428 -11.43 -5.62 5.64
C VAL A 428 -11.34 -6.75 6.65
N ARG A 429 -10.12 -7.16 7.01
CA ARG A 429 -9.90 -8.32 7.89
C ARG A 429 -8.68 -8.14 8.77
N VAL A 430 -8.65 -8.90 9.86
CA VAL A 430 -7.45 -9.15 10.64
C VAL A 430 -6.82 -10.47 10.16
N THR A 431 -5.54 -10.45 9.80
CA THR A 431 -4.79 -11.62 9.32
C THR A 431 -3.37 -11.62 9.86
N SER A 432 -2.67 -12.75 9.80
CA SER A 432 -1.23 -12.80 10.06
C SER A 432 -0.46 -11.95 9.04
N ILE A 433 0.67 -11.38 9.47
CA ILE A 433 1.58 -10.63 8.59
C ILE A 433 2.10 -11.55 7.49
N ARG A 434 2.01 -11.07 6.25
CA ARG A 434 2.68 -11.66 5.09
C ARG A 434 4.03 -10.96 4.92
N TRP A 435 5.13 -11.69 4.97
CA TRP A 435 6.47 -11.11 4.99
C TRP A 435 7.10 -11.03 3.61
N ALA A 436 6.65 -11.86 2.67
CA ALA A 436 7.04 -11.72 1.26
C ALA A 436 6.79 -10.28 0.77
N SER A 437 7.81 -9.68 0.15
CA SER A 437 7.78 -8.34 -0.44
C SER A 437 7.51 -7.16 0.52
N THR A 438 7.61 -7.38 1.84
CA THR A 438 7.57 -6.26 2.78
C THR A 438 8.80 -5.37 2.61
N MET A 439 8.62 -4.06 2.74
CA MET A 439 9.72 -3.10 2.74
C MET A 439 10.70 -3.37 3.89
N PRO A 440 11.98 -2.95 3.81
CA PRO A 440 12.99 -3.26 4.83
C PRO A 440 12.65 -2.76 6.24
N TYR A 441 11.81 -1.72 6.35
CA TYR A 441 11.40 -1.16 7.62
C TYR A 441 9.88 -1.08 7.70
N ALA A 442 9.34 -1.28 8.91
CA ALA A 442 8.01 -0.82 9.25
C ALA A 442 8.03 0.69 9.53
N GLY A 443 6.84 1.28 9.67
CA GLY A 443 6.67 2.72 9.87
C GLY A 443 5.94 3.06 11.15
N ARG A 444 6.44 4.02 11.92
CA ARG A 444 5.77 4.59 13.08
C ARG A 444 5.29 6.01 12.78
N PRO A 445 3.96 6.23 12.66
CA PRO A 445 3.37 7.56 12.43
C PRO A 445 3.65 8.61 13.50
#